data_AF-A0A0B6YTT1-F1
#
_entry.id   AF-A0A0B6YTT1-F1
#
_cell.length_a   1.000
_cell.length_b   1.000
_cell.length_c   1.000
_cell.angle_alpha   90.00
_cell.angle_beta   90.00
_cell.angle_gamma   90.00
#
_symmetry.space_group_name_H-M   'P 1'
#
loop_
_entity.id
_entity.type
_entity.pdbx_description
1 polymer ?
#
loop_
_entity_poly.entity_id
_entity_poly.type
_entity_poly.pdbx_seq_one_letter_code
_entity_poly.pdbx_strand_id
1 'polypeptide(L)'
;WKKTHSNVNTETLTWPKNFQLNKNMESPWGERDWQYYTDYSELPLCILQLDPADRAVIRIADERDAVQKKTFTKWVNKHLLKAGRKILDLYEDLRDGHNLISLLEVLAHEILPRERGHMRFHKIQNVQIALDFLRMKGIKLVNIRSDEIVDGNPKLTLGLIWTIILHFQISDVVVPGQEDITAKDALLLWSRRT
;
A
#
# COMPACT_ATOMS: atom_id res chain seq x y z
N TRP A 1 14.34 -5.37 52.10
CA TRP A 1 14.64 -5.16 50.67
C TRP A 1 15.25 -6.44 50.13
N LYS A 2 14.43 -7.36 49.62
CA LYS A 2 14.87 -8.63 49.02
C LYS A 2 14.39 -8.65 47.57
N LYS A 3 15.32 -8.76 46.63
CA LYS A 3 15.05 -9.09 45.22
C LYS A 3 14.61 -10.55 45.15
N THR A 4 13.44 -10.81 44.58
CA THR A 4 13.05 -12.14 44.10
C THR A 4 12.92 -12.05 42.59
N HIS A 5 13.87 -12.65 41.87
CA HIS A 5 13.73 -12.95 40.45
C HIS A 5 12.73 -14.08 40.30
N SER A 6 11.58 -13.81 39.68
CA SER A 6 10.67 -14.85 39.21
C SER A 6 11.25 -15.46 37.95
N ASN A 7 11.76 -16.68 38.09
CA ASN A 7 12.05 -17.60 36.99
C ASN A 7 10.73 -17.86 36.24
N VAL A 8 10.60 -17.34 35.03
CA VAL A 8 9.54 -17.75 34.12
C VAL A 8 10.05 -19.01 33.44
N ASN A 9 9.52 -20.16 33.85
CA ASN A 9 9.76 -21.44 33.19
C ASN A 9 9.34 -21.33 31.73
N THR A 10 10.31 -21.43 30.82
CA THR A 10 10.09 -21.67 29.40
C THR A 10 9.75 -23.14 29.21
N GLU A 11 8.51 -23.52 29.49
CA GLU A 11 7.97 -24.78 28.97
C GLU A 11 7.62 -24.57 27.51
N THR A 12 8.49 -25.06 26.61
CA THR A 12 8.17 -25.22 25.20
C THR A 12 6.99 -26.17 25.09
N LEU A 13 5.80 -25.64 24.81
CA LEU A 13 4.59 -26.41 24.54
C LEU A 13 4.80 -27.21 23.24
N THR A 14 5.31 -28.44 23.35
CA THR A 14 5.43 -29.35 22.21
C THR A 14 4.07 -29.98 21.93
N TRP A 15 3.60 -29.84 20.70
CA TRP A 15 2.31 -30.40 20.25
C TRP A 15 2.24 -31.92 20.42
N PRO A 16 1.03 -32.49 20.63
CA PRO A 16 0.84 -33.93 20.66
C PRO A 16 1.29 -34.55 19.34
N LYS A 17 2.09 -35.61 19.39
CA LYS A 17 2.67 -36.32 18.21
C LYS A 17 1.63 -36.88 17.22
N ASN A 18 0.35 -36.77 17.54
CA ASN A 18 -0.76 -37.40 16.81
C ASN A 18 -1.73 -36.37 16.21
N PHE A 19 -1.41 -35.07 16.22
CA PHE A 19 -2.25 -34.06 15.57
C PHE A 19 -2.16 -34.22 14.06
N GLN A 20 -3.17 -34.86 13.45
CA GLN A 20 -3.27 -34.98 12.01
C GLN A 20 -3.95 -33.73 11.45
N LEU A 21 -3.18 -32.92 10.71
CA LEU A 21 -3.74 -31.82 9.91
C LEU A 21 -4.66 -32.42 8.83
N ASN A 22 -5.86 -31.86 8.70
CA ASN A 22 -6.75 -32.22 7.61
C ASN A 22 -6.11 -31.80 6.27
N LYS A 23 -5.81 -32.77 5.41
CA LYS A 23 -5.14 -32.58 4.11
C LYS A 23 -5.98 -31.80 3.09
N ASN A 24 -7.24 -31.50 3.41
CA ASN A 24 -8.15 -30.72 2.57
C ASN A 24 -8.20 -29.23 2.95
N MET A 25 -7.22 -28.73 3.71
CA MET A 25 -7.07 -27.30 3.98
C MET A 25 -6.56 -26.58 2.73
N GLU A 26 -7.45 -25.97 1.95
CA GLU A 26 -7.04 -25.01 0.93
C GLU A 26 -6.44 -23.77 1.61
N SER A 27 -5.26 -23.38 1.12
CA SER A 27 -4.49 -22.24 1.60
C SER A 27 -5.32 -20.95 1.58
N PRO A 28 -5.28 -20.13 2.64
CA PRO A 28 -5.87 -18.82 2.56
C PRO A 28 -5.09 -17.84 1.68
N TRP A 29 -3.81 -18.09 1.47
CA TRP A 29 -2.91 -17.22 0.73
C TRP A 29 -2.58 -17.90 -0.60
N GLY A 30 -2.64 -17.15 -1.70
CA GLY A 30 -2.43 -17.72 -3.05
C GLY A 30 -1.13 -18.54 -3.14
N GLU A 31 -1.04 -19.47 -4.09
CA GLU A 31 0.03 -20.49 -4.20
C GLU A 31 1.49 -19.98 -4.08
N ARG A 32 1.74 -18.67 -4.22
CA ARG A 32 3.06 -18.06 -4.14
C ARG A 32 3.55 -17.72 -2.73
N ASP A 33 2.68 -17.64 -1.73
CA ASP A 33 3.08 -17.22 -0.37
C ASP A 33 3.57 -18.37 0.52
N TRP A 34 3.32 -19.62 0.12
CA TRP A 34 3.85 -20.83 0.79
C TRP A 34 5.37 -20.92 0.83
N GLN A 35 6.03 -20.23 -0.11
CA GLN A 35 7.47 -20.36 -0.26
C GLN A 35 8.26 -19.80 0.92
N TYR A 36 7.62 -18.95 1.75
CA TYR A 36 8.23 -18.36 2.94
C TYR A 36 7.96 -19.15 4.23
N TYR A 37 6.90 -19.96 4.27
CA TYR A 37 6.46 -20.72 5.45
C TYR A 37 6.38 -22.20 5.09
N THR A 38 7.55 -22.83 4.95
CA THR A 38 7.65 -24.29 4.73
C THR A 38 7.41 -25.10 6.01
N ASP A 39 7.40 -24.44 7.17
CA ASP A 39 7.18 -25.04 8.48
C ASP A 39 6.00 -24.37 9.20
N TYR A 40 4.91 -25.11 9.34
CA TYR A 40 3.66 -24.66 9.99
C TYR A 40 3.83 -24.39 11.49
N SER A 41 4.95 -24.79 12.09
CA SER A 41 5.27 -24.47 13.49
C SER A 41 5.65 -23.00 13.71
N GLU A 42 5.93 -22.25 12.64
CA GLU A 42 6.28 -20.82 12.69
C GLU A 42 5.09 -19.87 12.44
N LEU A 43 3.90 -20.40 12.17
CA LEU A 43 2.70 -19.59 12.02
C LEU A 43 2.27 -19.01 13.38
N PRO A 44 2.00 -17.70 13.48
CA PRO A 44 1.47 -17.09 14.69
C PRO A 44 0.22 -17.82 15.19
N LEU A 45 0.16 -18.16 16.49
CA LEU A 45 -0.96 -18.88 17.11
C LEU A 45 -2.33 -18.25 16.81
N CYS A 46 -2.39 -16.92 16.66
CA CYS A 46 -3.62 -16.21 16.33
C CYS A 46 -4.19 -16.57 14.95
N ILE A 47 -3.35 -16.93 13.96
CA ILE A 47 -3.76 -17.30 12.60
C ILE A 47 -4.35 -18.71 12.55
N LEU A 48 -3.83 -19.63 13.38
CA LEU A 48 -4.32 -21.01 13.48
C LEU A 48 -5.64 -21.11 14.26
N GLN A 49 -5.93 -20.13 15.12
CA GLN A 49 -7.14 -20.08 15.95
C GLN A 49 -8.35 -19.40 15.28
N LEU A 50 -8.17 -18.80 14.10
CA LEU A 50 -9.26 -18.13 13.40
C LEU A 50 -10.33 -19.14 12.96
N ASP A 51 -11.59 -18.76 13.09
CA ASP A 51 -12.67 -19.56 12.55
C ASP A 51 -12.69 -19.48 11.01
N PRO A 52 -13.43 -20.37 10.31
CA PRO A 52 -13.51 -20.32 8.85
C PRO A 52 -13.99 -18.99 8.27
N ALA A 53 -14.81 -18.22 8.99
CA ALA A 53 -15.35 -16.94 8.55
C ALA A 53 -14.29 -15.83 8.66
N ASP A 54 -13.58 -15.75 9.78
CA ASP A 54 -12.47 -14.83 10.00
C ASP A 54 -11.35 -15.05 8.96
N ARG A 55 -11.06 -16.31 8.65
CA ARG A 55 -10.11 -16.64 7.57
C ARG A 55 -10.62 -16.17 6.21
N ALA A 56 -11.90 -16.36 5.89
CA ALA A 56 -12.46 -15.92 4.62
C ALA A 56 -12.42 -14.39 4.47
N VAL A 57 -12.66 -13.66 5.55
CA VAL A 57 -12.59 -12.20 5.57
C VAL A 57 -11.17 -11.71 5.26
N ILE A 58 -10.15 -12.35 5.86
CA ILE A 58 -8.74 -12.03 5.59
C ILE A 58 -8.41 -12.26 4.11
N ARG A 59 -8.72 -13.44 3.56
CA ARG A 59 -8.50 -13.73 2.13
C ARG A 59 -9.09 -12.66 1.21
N ILE A 60 -10.35 -12.31 1.46
CA ILE A 60 -11.06 -11.33 0.65
C ILE A 60 -10.40 -9.95 0.76
N ALA A 61 -9.89 -9.59 1.94
CA ALA A 61 -9.14 -8.35 2.12
C ALA A 61 -7.83 -8.36 1.31
N ASP A 62 -7.07 -9.45 1.36
CA ASP A 62 -5.80 -9.57 0.65
C ASP A 62 -5.97 -9.60 -0.87
N GLU A 63 -6.98 -10.30 -1.37
CA GLU A 63 -7.33 -10.29 -2.79
C GLU A 63 -7.68 -8.88 -3.27
N ARG A 64 -8.47 -8.13 -2.48
CA ARG A 64 -8.83 -6.75 -2.79
C ARG A 64 -7.61 -5.83 -2.79
N ASP A 65 -6.72 -5.99 -1.82
CA ASP A 65 -5.49 -5.20 -1.72
C ASP A 65 -4.52 -5.52 -2.87
N ALA A 66 -4.42 -6.78 -3.29
CA ALA A 66 -3.63 -7.20 -4.44
C ALA A 66 -4.19 -6.61 -5.76
N VAL A 67 -5.51 -6.62 -5.94
CA VAL A 67 -6.18 -6.00 -7.09
C VAL A 67 -5.98 -4.49 -7.09
N GLN A 68 -6.08 -3.84 -5.92
CA GLN A 68 -5.84 -2.41 -5.78
C GLN A 68 -4.40 -2.05 -6.11
N LYS A 69 -3.40 -2.74 -5.53
CA LYS A 69 -1.97 -2.56 -5.85
C LYS A 69 -1.73 -2.69 -7.35
N LYS A 70 -2.27 -3.73 -7.99
CA LYS A 70 -2.11 -3.96 -9.44
C LYS A 70 -2.72 -2.84 -10.27
N THR A 71 -3.89 -2.34 -9.86
CA THR A 71 -4.57 -1.24 -10.54
C THR A 71 -3.78 0.05 -10.43
N PHE A 72 -3.32 0.40 -9.23
CA PHE A 72 -2.50 1.58 -8.99
C PHE A 72 -1.15 1.49 -9.70
N THR A 73 -0.52 0.32 -9.70
CA THR A 73 0.74 0.09 -10.42
C THR A 73 0.59 0.33 -11.92
N LYS A 74 -0.50 -0.17 -12.53
CA LYS A 74 -0.81 0.10 -13.95
C LYS A 74 -1.06 1.58 -14.20
N TRP A 75 -1.79 2.24 -13.32
CA TRP A 75 -2.08 3.66 -13.42
C TRP A 75 -0.79 4.50 -13.35
N VAL A 76 0.05 4.28 -12.33
CA VAL A 76 1.34 4.97 -12.20
C VAL A 76 2.20 4.74 -13.43
N ASN A 77 2.30 3.49 -13.92
CA ASN A 77 3.08 3.18 -15.12
C ASN A 77 2.56 3.87 -16.38
N LYS A 78 1.23 4.02 -16.55
CA LYS A 78 0.65 4.77 -17.68
C LYS A 78 1.22 6.19 -17.78
N HIS A 79 1.46 6.84 -16.64
CA HIS A 79 2.01 8.19 -16.59
C HIS A 79 3.54 8.19 -16.63
N LEU A 80 4.20 7.33 -15.86
CA LEU A 80 5.68 7.27 -15.81
C LEU A 80 6.32 6.92 -17.15
N LEU A 81 5.65 6.14 -18.00
CA LEU A 81 6.14 5.84 -19.36
C LEU A 81 6.37 7.12 -20.19
N LYS A 82 5.62 8.20 -19.94
CA LYS A 82 5.83 9.51 -20.61
C LYS A 82 7.15 10.17 -20.20
N ALA A 83 7.69 9.82 -19.03
CA ALA A 83 8.99 10.25 -18.54
C ALA A 83 10.07 9.16 -18.72
N GLY A 84 9.80 8.11 -19.50
CA GLY A 84 10.74 7.00 -19.73
C GLY A 84 11.00 6.14 -18.49
N ARG A 85 10.09 6.12 -17.51
CA ARG A 85 10.21 5.39 -16.25
C ARG A 85 9.15 4.31 -16.12
N LYS A 86 9.43 3.29 -15.30
CA LYS A 86 8.50 2.20 -14.98
C LYS A 86 8.79 1.67 -13.58
N ILE A 87 7.74 1.28 -12.87
CA ILE A 87 7.80 0.56 -11.60
C ILE A 87 7.32 -0.88 -11.77
N LEU A 88 7.93 -1.78 -11.02
CA LEU A 88 7.58 -3.20 -10.90
C LEU A 88 6.84 -3.46 -9.59
N ASP A 89 7.34 -2.94 -8.48
CA ASP A 89 6.68 -3.01 -7.17
C ASP A 89 6.39 -1.60 -6.64
N LEU A 90 5.10 -1.31 -6.45
CA LEU A 90 4.62 -0.04 -5.93
C LEU A 90 5.21 0.31 -4.54
N TYR A 91 5.47 -0.68 -3.69
CA TYR A 91 5.92 -0.44 -2.31
C TYR A 91 7.43 -0.25 -2.21
N GLU A 92 8.19 -0.73 -3.20
CA GLU A 92 9.65 -0.60 -3.23
C GLU A 92 10.10 0.56 -4.12
N ASP A 93 9.55 0.65 -5.33
CA ASP A 93 10.06 1.56 -6.36
C ASP A 93 9.64 3.02 -6.16
N LEU A 94 8.82 3.31 -5.16
CA LEU A 94 8.45 4.67 -4.77
C LEU A 94 9.28 5.23 -3.60
N ARG A 95 10.05 4.37 -2.92
CA ARG A 95 10.71 4.69 -1.64
C ARG A 95 11.84 5.70 -1.75
N ASP A 96 12.44 5.84 -2.93
CA ASP A 96 13.50 6.82 -3.17
C ASP A 96 12.98 8.23 -3.51
N GLY A 97 11.67 8.37 -3.72
CA GLY A 97 10.97 9.59 -4.09
C GLY A 97 11.12 10.02 -5.55
N HIS A 98 12.03 9.44 -6.33
CA HIS A 98 12.28 9.89 -7.71
C HIS A 98 11.11 9.58 -8.64
N ASN A 99 10.49 8.41 -8.48
CA ASN A 99 9.32 8.04 -9.26
C ASN A 99 8.08 8.83 -8.85
N LEU A 100 7.93 9.18 -7.56
CA LEU A 100 6.87 10.08 -7.10
C LEU A 100 7.00 11.48 -7.70
N ILE A 101 8.21 12.06 -7.66
CA ILE A 101 8.49 13.36 -8.28
C ILE A 101 8.17 13.30 -9.78
N SER A 102 8.71 12.30 -10.50
CA SER A 102 8.48 12.16 -11.94
C SER A 102 7.00 12.00 -12.30
N LEU A 103 6.23 11.29 -11.47
CA LEU A 103 4.80 11.13 -11.64
C LEU A 103 4.08 12.49 -11.52
N LEU A 104 4.42 13.28 -10.50
CA LEU A 104 3.82 14.60 -10.28
C LEU A 104 4.20 15.59 -11.38
N GLU A 105 5.44 15.56 -11.87
CA GLU A 105 5.87 16.38 -13.01
C GLU A 105 5.03 16.07 -14.26
N VAL A 106 4.79 14.79 -14.54
CA VAL A 106 3.96 14.36 -15.68
C VAL A 106 2.49 14.76 -15.52
N LEU A 107 1.94 14.71 -14.30
CA LEU A 107 0.54 15.02 -14.02
C LEU A 107 0.26 16.52 -14.00
N ALA A 108 1.15 17.30 -13.39
CA ALA A 108 0.98 18.74 -13.22
C ALA A 108 1.63 19.58 -14.34
N HIS A 109 2.45 18.95 -15.20
CA HIS A 109 3.24 19.64 -16.23
C HIS A 109 4.18 20.72 -15.66
N GLU A 110 4.68 20.49 -14.45
CA GLU A 110 5.61 21.36 -13.74
C GLU A 110 6.91 20.60 -13.42
N ILE A 111 8.03 21.31 -13.30
CA ILE A 111 9.32 20.71 -12.96
C ILE A 111 9.54 20.85 -11.46
N LEU A 112 9.94 19.74 -10.80
CA LEU A 112 10.15 19.70 -9.36
C LEU A 112 11.66 19.53 -9.04
N PRO A 113 12.14 20.08 -7.92
CA PRO A 113 13.52 19.87 -7.48
C PRO A 113 13.75 18.40 -7.09
N ARG A 114 15.00 17.96 -7.13
CA ARG A 114 15.42 16.60 -6.76
C ARG A 114 16.72 16.66 -5.98
N GLU A 115 16.73 16.06 -4.80
CA GLU A 115 17.95 15.79 -4.08
C GLU A 115 18.72 14.64 -4.71
N ARG A 116 20.04 14.83 -4.79
CA ARG A 116 20.97 13.84 -5.33
C ARG A 116 21.60 13.05 -4.20
N GLY A 117 21.66 11.73 -4.36
CA GLY A 117 22.34 10.83 -3.44
C GLY A 117 21.50 9.61 -3.07
N HIS A 118 22.13 8.64 -2.42
CA HIS A 118 21.52 7.33 -2.16
C HIS A 118 21.22 7.06 -0.68
N MET A 119 21.75 7.88 0.23
CA MET A 119 21.48 7.76 1.66
C MET A 119 19.99 7.97 1.98
N ARG A 120 19.50 7.36 3.07
CA ARG A 120 18.10 7.48 3.53
C ARG A 120 17.65 8.93 3.68
N PHE A 121 18.55 9.82 4.10
CA PHE A 121 18.28 11.26 4.18
C PHE A 121 17.84 11.86 2.83
N HIS A 122 18.54 11.54 1.73
CA HIS A 122 18.16 12.03 0.39
C HIS A 122 16.81 11.45 -0.06
N LYS A 123 16.55 10.17 0.25
CA LYS A 123 15.24 9.54 -0.05
C LYS A 123 14.11 10.27 0.67
N ILE A 124 14.27 10.53 1.97
CA ILE A 124 13.29 11.30 2.76
C ILE A 124 13.07 12.66 2.14
N GLN A 125 14.14 13.37 1.76
CA GLN A 125 14.00 14.70 1.19
C GLN A 125 13.30 14.67 -0.18
N ASN A 126 13.60 13.70 -1.04
CA ASN A 126 12.88 13.54 -2.31
C ASN A 126 11.39 13.22 -2.12
N VAL A 127 11.05 12.33 -1.19
CA VAL A 127 9.64 12.08 -0.86
C VAL A 127 9.00 13.34 -0.27
N GLN A 128 9.69 14.06 0.60
CA GLN A 128 9.21 15.29 1.21
C GLN A 128 8.87 16.35 0.17
N ILE A 129 9.73 16.55 -0.84
CA ILE A 129 9.46 17.44 -1.98
C ILE A 129 8.13 17.09 -2.66
N ALA A 130 7.88 15.80 -2.91
CA ALA A 130 6.63 15.36 -3.51
C ALA A 130 5.40 15.63 -2.61
N LEU A 131 5.53 15.40 -1.30
CA LEU A 131 4.44 15.67 -0.35
C LEU A 131 4.16 17.17 -0.20
N ASP A 132 5.20 18.00 -0.16
CA ASP A 132 5.05 19.45 -0.08
C ASP A 132 4.42 20.03 -1.33
N PHE A 133 4.78 19.52 -2.51
CA PHE A 133 4.12 19.87 -3.75
C PHE A 133 2.61 19.60 -3.71
N LEU A 134 2.20 18.43 -3.21
CA LEU A 134 0.78 18.10 -3.06
C LEU A 134 0.07 19.07 -2.09
N ARG A 135 0.71 19.42 -0.96
CA ARG A 135 0.17 20.41 -0.01
C ARG A 135 0.02 21.79 -0.65
N MET A 136 1.01 22.21 -1.45
CA MET A 136 0.95 23.47 -2.18
C MET A 136 -0.20 23.51 -3.19
N LYS A 137 -0.57 22.37 -3.78
CA LYS A 137 -1.76 22.23 -4.65
C LYS A 137 -3.09 22.14 -3.85
N GLY A 138 -3.07 22.32 -2.52
CA GLY A 138 -4.27 22.31 -1.68
C GLY A 138 -4.72 20.92 -1.21
N ILE A 139 -3.91 19.88 -1.45
CA ILE A 139 -4.25 18.50 -1.10
C ILE A 139 -3.94 18.24 0.37
N LYS A 140 -4.94 17.76 1.12
CA LYS A 140 -4.80 17.42 2.53
C LYS A 140 -4.24 16.00 2.71
N LEU A 141 -2.96 15.92 3.04
CA LEU A 141 -2.28 14.67 3.39
C LEU A 141 -2.40 14.39 4.89
N VAL A 142 -3.50 13.73 5.30
CA VAL A 142 -3.72 13.37 6.71
C VAL A 142 -2.92 12.11 7.05
N ASN A 143 -2.06 12.20 8.06
CA ASN A 143 -1.28 11.08 8.59
C ASN A 143 -0.35 10.39 7.58
N ILE A 144 0.11 11.12 6.56
CA ILE A 144 1.14 10.65 5.63
C ILE A 144 2.41 11.46 5.86
N ARG A 145 3.49 10.76 6.22
CA ARG A 145 4.81 11.33 6.46
C ARG A 145 5.82 10.75 5.46
N SER A 146 6.91 11.48 5.23
CA SER A 146 7.92 11.09 4.24
C SER A 146 8.70 9.84 4.65
N ASP A 147 9.01 9.67 5.95
CA ASP A 147 9.67 8.49 6.52
C ASP A 147 8.88 7.20 6.27
N GLU A 148 7.57 7.23 6.46
CA GLU A 148 6.69 6.07 6.25
C GLU A 148 6.70 5.55 4.79
N ILE A 149 6.79 6.46 3.83
CA ILE A 149 6.86 6.10 2.41
C ILE A 149 8.26 5.57 2.07
N VAL A 150 9.32 6.17 2.63
CA VAL A 150 10.70 5.69 2.46
C VAL A 150 10.89 4.31 3.08
N ASP A 151 10.18 4.00 4.17
CA ASP A 151 10.23 2.69 4.82
C ASP A 151 9.34 1.65 4.12
N GLY A 152 8.52 2.07 3.15
CA GLY A 152 7.74 1.17 2.28
C GLY A 152 6.41 0.72 2.89
N ASN A 153 5.82 1.51 3.79
CA ASN A 153 4.54 1.17 4.42
C ASN A 153 3.43 0.99 3.36
N PRO A 154 2.90 -0.23 3.14
CA PRO A 154 1.98 -0.52 2.03
C PRO A 154 0.71 0.31 2.09
N LYS A 155 0.11 0.43 3.29
CA LYS A 155 -1.17 1.12 3.50
C LYS A 155 -1.03 2.62 3.23
N LEU A 156 0.03 3.24 3.71
CA LEU A 156 0.28 4.67 3.49
C LEU A 156 0.71 4.96 2.05
N THR A 157 1.44 4.03 1.41
CA THR A 157 1.81 4.14 -0.01
C THR A 157 0.58 4.07 -0.91
N LEU A 158 -0.32 3.10 -0.68
CA LEU A 158 -1.60 3.02 -1.38
C LEU A 158 -2.45 4.27 -1.14
N GLY A 159 -2.53 4.74 0.10
CA GLY A 159 -3.23 5.97 0.46
C GLY A 159 -2.71 7.19 -0.30
N LEU A 160 -1.38 7.35 -0.39
CA LEU A 160 -0.75 8.44 -1.13
C LEU A 160 -1.10 8.40 -2.62
N ILE A 161 -0.93 7.24 -3.27
CA ILE A 161 -1.25 7.09 -4.69
C ILE A 161 -2.73 7.32 -4.95
N TRP A 162 -3.60 6.82 -4.08
CA TRP A 162 -5.04 7.09 -4.15
C TRP A 162 -5.35 8.58 -4.09
N THR A 163 -4.74 9.32 -3.16
CA THR A 163 -4.90 10.77 -3.06
C THR A 163 -4.46 11.49 -4.33
N ILE A 164 -3.33 11.08 -4.93
CA ILE A 164 -2.84 11.63 -6.20
C ILE A 164 -3.84 11.37 -7.34
N ILE A 165 -4.34 10.13 -7.46
CA ILE A 165 -5.34 9.76 -8.47
C ILE A 165 -6.61 10.60 -8.33
N LEU A 166 -7.13 10.71 -7.11
CA LEU A 166 -8.34 11.49 -6.84
C LEU A 166 -8.20 12.94 -7.29
N HIS A 167 -7.07 13.57 -6.99
CA HIS A 167 -6.85 14.96 -7.36
C HIS A 167 -6.66 15.15 -8.87
N PHE A 168 -5.75 14.40 -9.50
CA PHE A 168 -5.35 14.69 -10.89
C PHE A 168 -6.20 14.01 -11.97
N GLN A 169 -7.03 13.03 -11.62
CA GLN A 169 -7.89 12.36 -12.61
C GLN A 169 -9.37 12.60 -12.37
N ILE A 170 -9.76 12.85 -11.13
CA ILE A 170 -11.18 12.90 -10.75
C ILE A 170 -11.59 14.36 -10.49
N SER A 171 -10.77 15.20 -9.85
CA SER A 171 -11.12 16.62 -9.66
C SER A 171 -11.15 17.47 -10.95
N ASP A 172 -10.51 17.02 -12.04
CA ASP A 172 -10.54 17.71 -13.35
C ASP A 172 -11.77 17.38 -14.22
N VAL A 173 -12.71 16.54 -13.74
CA VAL A 173 -13.99 16.34 -14.43
C VAL A 173 -14.92 17.52 -14.12
N VAL A 174 -14.55 18.70 -14.61
CA VAL A 174 -15.49 19.83 -14.71
C VAL A 174 -16.35 19.56 -15.95
N VAL A 175 -17.56 19.09 -15.74
CA VAL A 175 -18.57 19.05 -16.81
C VAL A 175 -18.87 20.52 -17.18
N PRO A 176 -18.67 20.94 -18.44
CA PRO A 176 -19.00 22.32 -18.82
C PRO A 176 -20.50 22.55 -18.57
N GLY A 177 -20.81 23.38 -17.57
CA GLY A 177 -22.19 23.78 -17.23
C GLY A 177 -22.76 23.31 -15.89
N GLN A 178 -22.03 22.57 -15.04
CA GLN A 178 -22.49 22.21 -13.69
C GLN A 178 -21.34 22.27 -12.67
N GLU A 179 -21.22 23.40 -11.94
CA GLU A 179 -20.13 23.66 -10.98
C GLU A 179 -20.25 22.89 -9.64
N ASP A 180 -21.37 22.21 -9.38
CA ASP A 180 -21.64 21.59 -8.06
C ASP A 180 -21.69 20.06 -8.05
N ILE A 181 -21.27 19.39 -9.13
CA ILE A 181 -21.28 17.92 -9.18
C ILE A 181 -19.89 17.41 -8.85
N THR A 182 -19.73 16.81 -7.66
CA THR A 182 -18.47 16.16 -7.33
C THR A 182 -18.20 15.06 -8.35
N ALA A 183 -16.95 14.82 -8.69
CA ALA A 183 -16.63 13.83 -9.71
C ALA A 183 -17.06 12.39 -9.35
N LYS A 184 -17.32 12.12 -8.06
CA LYS A 184 -18.02 10.92 -7.60
C LYS A 184 -19.46 10.86 -8.11
N ASP A 185 -20.19 11.97 -8.04
CA ASP A 185 -21.57 12.08 -8.50
C ASP A 185 -21.66 12.05 -10.04
N ALA A 186 -20.68 12.64 -10.74
CA ALA A 186 -20.57 12.55 -12.19
C ALA A 186 -20.36 11.09 -12.67
N LEU A 187 -19.48 10.35 -11.99
CA LEU A 187 -19.26 8.92 -12.26
C LEU A 187 -20.51 8.08 -11.94
N LEU A 188 -21.23 8.39 -10.85
CA LEU A 188 -22.49 7.74 -10.51
C LEU A 188 -23.59 8.00 -11.56
N LEU A 189 -23.66 9.22 -12.11
CA LEU A 189 -24.61 9.57 -13.17
C LEU A 189 -24.30 8.84 -14.48
N TRP A 190 -23.02 8.69 -14.83
CA TRP A 190 -22.62 7.96 -16.05
C TRP A 190 -22.93 6.46 -15.95
N SER A 191 -22.65 5.83 -14.79
CA SER A 191 -22.94 4.42 -14.55
C SER A 191 -24.44 4.06 -14.59
N ARG A 192 -25.35 5.03 -14.38
CA ARG A 192 -26.81 4.81 -14.45
C ARG A 192 -27.37 4.97 -15.86
N ARG A 193 -26.57 5.47 -16.80
CA ARG A 193 -26.92 5.69 -18.21
C ARG A 193 -26.49 4.55 -19.15
N THR A 194 -25.71 3.60 -18.64
CA THR A 194 -25.25 2.40 -19.38
C THR A 194 -25.95 1.18 -18.81
#